data_AF-A0A2M7A8G9-F1
#
_entry.id   AF-A0A2M7A8G9-F1
#
_cell.length_a   1.000
_cell.length_b   1.000
_cell.length_c   1.000
_cell.angle_alpha   90.00
_cell.angle_beta   90.00
_cell.angle_gamma   90.00
#
_symmetry.space_group_name_H-M   'P 1'
#
loop_
_entity.id
_entity.type
_entity.pdbx_description
1 polymer ?
#
loop_
_entity_poly.entity_id
_entity_poly.type
_entity_poly.pdbx_seq_one_letter_code
_entity_poly.pdbx_strand_id
1 'polypeptide(L)'
;MKKWSRWIPIFVAAITCLALAGSVKQAKAAEYPQVAQLKAFSPEANFMSLPGYLRYLVFVQDGKWITRAEAVQIVEQQKQY
;
A
#
# COMPACT_ATOMS: atom_id res chain seq x y z
N MET A 1 34.91 44.70 22.76
CA MET A 1 35.15 43.27 22.43
C MET A 1 33.93 42.45 22.84
N LYS A 2 33.05 42.07 21.89
CA LYS A 2 31.80 41.34 22.17
C LYS A 2 31.92 39.92 21.60
N LYS A 3 32.24 38.93 22.44
CA LYS A 3 32.36 37.51 22.07
C LYS A 3 30.98 36.84 22.12
N TRP A 4 30.20 36.98 21.05
CA TRP A 4 28.85 36.38 20.92
C TRP A 4 28.78 35.47 19.68
N SER A 5 29.63 34.45 19.60
CA SER A 5 29.56 33.48 18.50
C SER A 5 30.20 32.15 18.91
N ARG A 6 29.50 31.38 19.76
CA ARG A 6 29.91 30.02 20.16
C ARG A 6 28.75 29.01 20.24
N TRP A 7 27.55 29.38 19.81
CA TRP A 7 26.35 28.52 19.96
C TRP A 7 25.58 28.26 18.65
N ILE A 8 26.06 28.76 17.51
CA ILE A 8 25.42 28.59 16.20
C ILE A 8 25.51 27.15 15.64
N PRO A 9 26.56 26.32 15.87
CA PRO A 9 26.65 25.05 15.15
C PRO A 9 25.72 23.94 15.69
N ILE A 10 25.13 24.09 16.88
CA ILE A 10 24.29 23.04 17.48
C ILE A 10 22.87 23.03 16.87
N PHE A 11 22.36 24.19 16.43
CA PHE A 11 21.02 24.28 15.85
C PHE A 11 20.91 23.74 14.43
N VAL A 12 22.00 23.73 13.66
CA VAL A 12 21.99 23.25 12.27
C VAL A 12 21.96 21.71 12.18
N ALA A 13 22.54 21.01 13.15
CA ALA A 13 22.56 19.55 13.19
C ALA A 13 21.22 18.92 13.62
N ALA A 14 20.39 19.63 14.37
CA ALA A 14 19.11 19.11 14.84
C ALA A 14 18.02 19.11 13.76
N ILE A 15 18.14 19.97 12.73
CA ILE A 15 17.14 20.09 11.66
C ILE A 15 17.31 19.00 10.59
N THR A 16 18.51 18.42 10.47
CA THR A 16 18.82 17.45 9.40
C THR A 16 18.34 16.02 9.69
N CYS A 17 18.11 15.65 10.95
CA CYS A 17 17.65 14.29 11.30
C CYS A 17 16.14 14.08 11.14
N LEU A 18 15.34 15.14 10.92
CA LEU A 18 13.88 15.03 10.80
C LEU A 18 13.39 14.87 9.35
N ALA A 19 14.27 14.48 8.42
CA ALA A 19 13.91 14.26 7.01
C ALA A 19 13.76 12.76 6.64
N LEU A 20 14.04 11.84 7.57
CA LEU A 20 13.95 10.39 7.37
C LEU A 20 12.74 9.73 8.03
N ALA A 21 11.79 10.51 8.55
CA ALA A 21 10.48 10.00 8.94
C ALA A 21 9.73 9.62 7.65
N GLY A 22 10.04 8.42 7.17
CA GLY A 22 9.52 7.83 5.95
C GLY A 22 8.03 8.02 5.89
N SER A 23 7.58 8.43 4.71
CA SER A 23 6.18 8.54 4.35
C SER A 23 5.50 7.19 4.60
N VAL A 24 4.93 7.01 5.79
CA VAL A 24 3.88 6.03 6.02
C VAL A 24 2.75 6.51 5.13
N LYS A 25 2.72 6.03 3.89
CA LYS A 25 1.58 6.22 3.02
C LYS A 25 0.41 5.64 3.80
N GLN A 26 -0.44 6.51 4.34
CA GLN A 26 -1.79 6.14 4.72
C GLN A 26 -2.33 5.32 3.56
N ALA A 27 -2.67 4.06 3.85
CA ALA A 27 -3.39 3.24 2.90
C ALA A 27 -4.69 3.98 2.63
N LYS A 28 -4.71 4.78 1.56
CA LYS A 28 -5.95 5.08 0.85
C LYS A 28 -6.62 3.72 0.69
N ALA A 29 -7.85 3.57 1.16
CA ALA A 29 -8.64 2.39 0.88
C ALA A 29 -8.54 2.17 -0.63
N ALA A 30 -7.72 1.19 -1.03
CA ALA A 30 -7.47 0.95 -2.44
C ALA A 30 -8.79 0.39 -2.96
N GLU A 31 -9.29 0.99 -4.04
CA GLU A 31 -10.51 0.53 -4.66
C GLU A 31 -10.16 -0.75 -5.43
N TYR A 32 -10.33 -1.89 -4.75
CA TYR A 32 -10.00 -3.19 -5.30
C TYR A 32 -11.07 -3.63 -6.32
N PRO A 33 -10.68 -4.22 -7.46
CA PRO A 33 -11.62 -4.78 -8.43
C PRO A 33 -12.62 -5.76 -7.78
N GLN A 34 -13.90 -5.64 -8.15
CA GLN A 34 -14.94 -6.51 -7.62
C GLN A 34 -14.90 -7.88 -8.32
N VAL A 35 -14.62 -8.94 -7.55
CA VAL A 35 -14.51 -10.31 -8.09
C VAL A 35 -15.35 -11.34 -7.34
N ALA A 36 -15.95 -10.99 -6.20
CA ALA A 36 -16.71 -11.93 -5.38
C ALA A 36 -17.94 -12.54 -6.08
N GLN A 37 -18.48 -11.86 -7.09
CA GLN A 37 -19.62 -12.34 -7.88
C GLN A 37 -19.21 -13.32 -9.00
N LEU A 38 -17.90 -13.48 -9.25
CA LEU A 38 -17.40 -14.38 -10.28
C LEU A 38 -17.32 -15.81 -9.76
N LYS A 39 -17.34 -16.78 -10.68
CA LYS A 39 -17.10 -18.17 -10.37
C LYS A 39 -15.60 -18.43 -10.33
N ALA A 40 -15.11 -19.08 -9.27
CA ALA A 40 -13.72 -19.50 -9.23
C ALA A 40 -13.41 -20.52 -10.33
N PHE A 41 -12.21 -20.46 -10.91
CA PHE A 41 -11.74 -21.37 -11.96
C PHE A 41 -12.62 -21.40 -13.22
N SER A 42 -13.30 -20.30 -13.52
CA SER A 42 -14.09 -20.15 -14.74
C SER A 42 -13.39 -19.22 -15.74
N PRO A 43 -13.86 -19.15 -17.00
CA PRO A 43 -13.31 -18.22 -17.99
C PRO A 43 -13.32 -16.75 -17.51
N GLU A 44 -14.36 -16.34 -16.79
CA GLU A 44 -14.52 -14.98 -16.26
C GLU A 44 -13.47 -14.63 -15.19
N ALA A 45 -12.97 -15.64 -14.46
CA ALA A 45 -11.88 -15.50 -13.50
C ALA A 45 -10.51 -15.90 -14.09
N ASN A 46 -10.40 -15.95 -15.43
CA ASN A 46 -9.19 -16.39 -16.15
C ASN A 46 -8.66 -17.75 -15.67
N PHE A 47 -9.57 -18.68 -15.34
CA PHE A 47 -9.27 -20.00 -14.78
C PHE A 47 -8.48 -19.98 -13.46
N MET A 48 -8.51 -18.86 -12.73
CA MET A 48 -7.85 -18.70 -11.43
C MET A 48 -8.85 -18.80 -10.27
N SER A 49 -8.33 -19.05 -9.07
CA SER A 49 -9.08 -18.76 -7.84
C SER A 49 -9.39 -17.26 -7.73
N LEU A 50 -10.51 -16.87 -7.10
CA LEU A 50 -10.87 -15.44 -6.95
C LEU A 50 -9.77 -14.58 -6.32
N PRO A 51 -9.07 -15.01 -5.24
CA PRO A 51 -7.95 -14.24 -4.70
C PRO A 51 -6.76 -14.16 -5.66
N GLY A 52 -6.51 -15.23 -6.44
CA GLY A 52 -5.48 -15.22 -7.47
C GLY A 52 -5.80 -14.25 -8.61
N TYR A 53 -7.04 -14.24 -9.05
CA TYR A 53 -7.53 -13.35 -10.09
C TYR A 53 -7.49 -11.88 -9.62
N LEU A 54 -7.93 -11.59 -8.40
CA LEU A 54 -7.83 -10.25 -7.81
C LEU A 54 -6.39 -9.74 -7.80
N ARG A 55 -5.44 -10.58 -7.37
CA ARG A 55 -4.01 -10.24 -7.36
C ARG A 55 -3.50 -9.89 -8.75
N TYR A 56 -3.91 -10.67 -9.75
CA TYR A 56 -3.57 -10.41 -11.15
C TYR A 56 -4.14 -9.07 -11.62
N LEU A 57 -5.41 -8.78 -11.34
CA LEU A 57 -6.03 -7.51 -11.72
C LEU A 57 -5.33 -6.31 -11.07
N VAL A 58 -5.01 -6.40 -9.77
CA VAL A 58 -4.27 -5.34 -9.07
C VAL A 58 -2.87 -5.15 -9.65
N PHE A 59 -2.18 -6.23 -10.04
CA PHE A 59 -0.90 -6.13 -10.73
C PHE A 59 -1.04 -5.44 -12.10
N VAL A 60 -2.08 -5.76 -12.87
CA VAL A 60 -2.34 -5.13 -14.17
C VAL A 60 -2.67 -3.64 -14.02
N GLN A 61 -3.40 -3.27 -12.97
CA GLN A 61 -3.81 -1.88 -12.71
C GLN A 61 -2.69 -1.02 -12.14
N ASP A 62 -1.99 -1.50 -11.12
CA ASP A 62 -1.08 -0.70 -10.29
C ASP A 62 0.41 -1.10 -10.44
N GLY A 63 0.70 -2.17 -11.17
CA GLY A 63 2.05 -2.73 -11.32
C GLY A 63 2.57 -3.39 -10.03
N LYS A 64 1.71 -3.62 -9.03
CA LYS A 64 2.09 -4.15 -7.71
C LYS A 64 1.28 -5.37 -7.36
N TRP A 65 1.95 -6.32 -6.73
CA TRP A 65 1.30 -7.50 -6.17
C TRP A 65 0.87 -7.22 -4.74
N ILE A 66 -0.42 -7.39 -4.46
CA ILE A 66 -0.90 -7.57 -3.09
C ILE A 66 -0.56 -8.97 -2.58
N THR A 67 -0.53 -9.12 -1.26
CA THR A 67 -0.26 -10.43 -0.66
C THR A 67 -1.44 -11.38 -0.88
N ARG A 68 -1.18 -12.69 -0.78
CA ARG A 68 -2.27 -13.67 -0.85
C ARG A 68 -3.28 -13.50 0.29
N ALA A 69 -2.80 -13.22 1.51
CA ALA A 69 -3.66 -13.05 2.68
C ALA A 69 -4.59 -11.85 2.52
N GLU A 70 -4.05 -10.72 2.07
CA GLU A 70 -4.81 -9.51 1.75
C GLU A 70 -5.88 -9.77 0.68
N ALA A 71 -5.52 -10.43 -0.42
CA ALA A 71 -6.48 -10.77 -1.48
C ALA A 71 -7.61 -11.67 -0.97
N VAL A 72 -7.32 -12.63 -0.09
CA VAL A 72 -8.35 -13.49 0.53
C VAL A 72 -9.29 -12.66 1.40
N GLN A 73 -8.76 -11.76 2.23
CA GLN A 73 -9.57 -10.89 3.09
C GLN A 73 -10.48 -9.97 2.26
N ILE A 74 -9.95 -9.38 1.19
CA ILE A 74 -10.73 -8.51 0.29
C ILE A 74 -11.87 -9.30 -0.36
N VAL A 75 -11.57 -10.48 -0.94
CA VAL A 75 -12.60 -11.32 -1.57
C VAL A 75 -13.68 -11.72 -0.55
N GLU A 76 -13.30 -11.99 0.69
CA GLU A 76 -14.28 -12.33 1.73
C GLU A 76 -15.13 -11.13 2.14
N GLN A 77 -14.53 -9.96 2.32
CA GLN A 77 -15.26 -8.71 2.57
C GLN A 77 -16.27 -8.42 1.45
N GLN A 78 -15.86 -8.60 0.18
CA GLN A 78 -16.72 -8.39 -0.98
C GLN A 78 -17.95 -9.31 -1.04
N LYS A 79 -17.94 -10.48 -0.37
CA LYS A 79 -19.11 -11.37 -0.30
C LYS A 79 -20.12 -10.97 0.77
N GLN A 80 -19.70 -10.14 1.73
CA GLN A 80 -20.54 -9.73 2.85
C GLN A 80 -21.41 -8.50 2.51
N TYR A 81 -21.18 -7.88 1.35
CA TYR A 81 -21.91 -6.72 0.83
C TYR A 81 -22.58 -7.05 -0.50
#